data_AF-A0A821JHR0-F1
#
_entry.id   AF-A0A821JHR0-F1
#
_cell.length_a   1.000
_cell.length_b   1.000
_cell.length_c   1.000
_cell.angle_alpha   90.00
_cell.angle_beta   90.00
_cell.angle_gamma   90.00
#
_symmetry.space_group_name_H-M   'P 1'
#
loop_
_entity.id
_entity.type
_entity.pdbx_description
1 polymer ?
#
loop_
_entity_poly.entity_id
_entity_poly.type
_entity_poly.pdbx_seq_one_letter_code
_entity_poly.pdbx_strand_id
1 'polypeptide(L)'
;MPRGNLETIYPRPLLLTYICSELIDSETINYKRAFELMRKNRLNLNFLYDYKPKQFYDYIPIFISNLRNDDDICLFLSEIDNEKNTRDEYMKYILKQEKNPSTDTQQWHPKANLLCEKFRSYLLSTTNSLEHINSILTTYVKQSPSNMEGSLVYL
;
A
#
# COMPACT_ATOMS: atom_id res chain seq x y z
N MET A 1 46.58 6.85 8.52
CA MET A 1 45.33 6.81 9.32
C MET A 1 44.15 6.70 8.36
N PRO A 2 43.37 5.61 8.36
CA PRO A 2 42.14 5.54 7.58
C PRO A 2 41.09 6.41 8.27
N ARG A 3 40.53 7.39 7.57
CA ARG A 3 39.40 8.18 8.07
C ARG A 3 38.18 7.26 8.08
N GLY A 4 37.77 6.82 9.27
CA GLY A 4 36.65 5.89 9.44
C GLY A 4 35.31 6.60 9.33
N ASN A 5 34.73 6.64 8.14
CA ASN A 5 33.31 6.96 7.99
C ASN A 5 32.49 5.72 8.40
N LEU A 6 31.60 5.87 9.38
CA LEU A 6 30.58 4.87 9.69
C LEU A 6 29.48 4.96 8.63
N GLU A 7 29.63 4.22 7.54
CA GLU A 7 28.56 4.08 6.56
C GLU A 7 27.40 3.28 7.17
N THR A 8 26.22 3.89 7.22
CA THR A 8 25.01 3.20 7.71
C THR A 8 24.45 2.34 6.58
N ILE A 9 24.58 1.02 6.70
CA ILE A 9 23.99 0.06 5.76
C ILE A 9 22.59 -0.37 6.23
N TYR A 10 21.64 -0.43 5.30
CA TYR A 10 20.30 -0.96 5.52
C TYR A 10 20.14 -2.28 4.76
N PRO A 11 20.54 -3.43 5.34
CA PRO A 11 20.38 -4.71 4.67
C PRO A 11 18.89 -5.02 4.47
N ARG A 12 18.50 -5.31 3.23
CA ARG A 12 17.10 -5.56 2.83
C ARG A 12 16.36 -6.57 3.71
N PRO A 13 16.97 -7.71 4.13
CA PRO A 13 16.29 -8.66 5.00
C PRO A 13 15.86 -8.05 6.35
N LEU A 14 16.72 -7.28 7.01
CA LEU A 14 16.39 -6.64 8.30
C LEU A 14 15.27 -5.61 8.14
N LEU A 15 15.32 -4.84 7.05
CA LEU A 15 14.27 -3.86 6.74
C LEU A 15 12.91 -4.54 6.51
N LEU A 16 12.88 -5.62 5.73
CA LEU A 16 11.65 -6.37 5.47
C LEU A 16 11.12 -7.05 6.74
N THR A 17 11.99 -7.61 7.59
CA THR A 17 11.54 -8.14 8.89
C THR A 17 10.94 -7.08 9.78
N TYR A 18 11.49 -5.86 9.75
CA TYR A 18 10.97 -4.72 10.50
C TYR A 18 9.61 -4.26 9.95
N ILE A 19 9.48 -4.11 8.63
CA ILE A 19 8.20 -3.77 7.99
C ILE A 19 7.13 -4.82 8.32
N CYS A 20 7.48 -6.10 8.25
CA CYS A 20 6.56 -7.16 8.63
C CYS A 20 6.14 -7.07 10.10
N SER A 21 7.05 -6.75 11.03
CA SER A 21 6.66 -6.60 12.44
C SER A 21 5.60 -5.52 12.66
N GLU A 22 5.63 -4.43 11.89
CA GLU A 22 4.62 -3.36 11.94
C GLU A 22 3.26 -3.77 11.32
N LEU A 23 3.23 -4.85 10.53
CA LEU A 23 2.04 -5.37 9.82
C LEU A 23 1.46 -6.65 10.43
N ILE A 24 2.24 -7.37 11.26
CA ILE A 24 1.86 -8.67 11.84
C ILE A 24 0.86 -8.51 12.97
N ASP A 25 1.13 -7.59 13.90
CA ASP A 25 0.45 -7.49 15.18
C ASP A 25 -0.81 -6.64 15.07
N SER A 26 -1.97 -7.26 15.28
CA SER A 26 -3.28 -6.64 15.16
C SER A 26 -3.52 -5.50 16.16
N GLU A 27 -2.82 -5.48 17.30
CA GLU A 27 -2.97 -4.43 18.32
C GLU A 27 -2.09 -3.19 18.02
N THR A 28 -1.01 -3.36 17.25
CA THR A 28 -0.03 -2.30 16.97
C THR A 28 0.17 -2.03 15.47
N ILE A 29 -0.82 -2.37 14.64
CA ILE A 29 -0.80 -2.12 13.20
C ILE A 29 -0.47 -0.64 12.93
N ASN A 30 0.66 -0.42 12.25
CA ASN A 30 1.09 0.92 11.85
C ASN A 30 1.46 0.97 10.37
N TYR A 31 0.43 0.99 9.52
CA TYR A 31 0.61 1.09 8.06
C TYR A 31 1.32 2.37 7.62
N LYS A 32 1.21 3.46 8.39
CA LYS A 32 1.92 4.71 8.09
C LYS A 32 3.43 4.52 8.17
N ARG A 33 3.92 3.91 9.26
CA ARG A 33 5.35 3.66 9.45
C ARG A 33 5.89 2.65 8.43
N ALA A 34 5.12 1.61 8.14
CA ALA A 34 5.45 0.66 7.08
C ALA A 34 5.56 1.36 5.70
N PHE A 35 4.59 2.21 5.36
CA PHE A 35 4.59 2.99 4.13
C PHE A 35 5.79 3.93 4.03
N GLU A 36 6.09 4.70 5.07
CA GLU A 36 7.24 5.63 5.09
C GLU A 36 8.57 4.89 4.89
N LEU A 37 8.74 3.74 5.52
CA LEU A 37 9.93 2.91 5.37
C LEU A 37 10.04 2.32 3.97
N MET A 38 8.93 1.85 3.40
CA MET A 38 8.91 1.34 2.02
C MET A 38 9.21 2.45 1.01
N ARG A 39 8.61 3.64 1.18
CA ARG A 39 8.86 4.82 0.35
C ARG A 39 10.33 5.25 0.42
N LYS A 40 10.91 5.34 1.63
CA LYS A 40 12.31 5.74 1.84
C LYS A 40 13.30 4.77 1.19
N ASN A 41 13.00 3.48 1.24
CA ASN A 41 13.87 2.42 0.72
C ASN A 41 13.50 1.95 -0.70
N ARG A 42 12.53 2.62 -1.35
CA ARG A 42 12.04 2.32 -2.71
C ARG A 42 11.63 0.85 -2.87
N LEU A 43 10.91 0.32 -1.89
CA LEU A 43 10.28 -0.99 -1.96
C LEU A 43 8.91 -0.88 -2.62
N ASN A 44 8.43 -1.98 -3.23
CA ASN A 44 7.17 -2.01 -3.95
C ASN A 44 5.99 -1.99 -2.97
N LEU A 45 5.16 -0.93 -3.03
CA LEU A 45 4.04 -0.70 -2.12
C LEU A 45 2.90 -1.73 -2.23
N ASN A 46 2.85 -2.54 -3.30
CA ASN A 46 1.92 -3.67 -3.41
C ASN A 46 2.01 -4.61 -2.20
N PHE A 47 3.18 -4.68 -1.53
CA PHE A 47 3.38 -5.57 -0.40
C PHE A 47 2.47 -5.25 0.80
N LEU A 48 2.11 -3.97 1.01
CA LEU A 48 1.18 -3.59 2.08
C LEU A 48 -0.17 -4.31 1.96
N TYR A 49 -0.61 -4.51 0.72
CA TYR A 49 -1.83 -5.24 0.40
C TYR A 49 -1.58 -6.75 0.31
N ASP A 50 -0.57 -7.18 -0.44
CA ASP A 50 -0.28 -8.59 -0.70
C ASP A 50 0.12 -9.37 0.58
N TYR A 51 0.59 -8.68 1.62
CA TYR A 51 0.90 -9.30 2.91
C TYR A 51 -0.33 -9.94 3.56
N LYS A 52 -1.42 -9.16 3.74
CA LYS A 52 -2.70 -9.61 4.30
C LYS A 52 -3.85 -8.77 3.69
N PRO A 53 -4.47 -9.20 2.58
CA PRO A 53 -5.40 -8.38 1.82
C PRO A 53 -6.67 -8.02 2.61
N LYS A 54 -7.23 -8.98 3.38
CA LYS A 54 -8.40 -8.77 4.24
C LYS A 54 -8.15 -7.69 5.29
N GLN A 55 -7.03 -7.82 6.02
CA GLN A 55 -6.62 -6.86 7.06
C GLN A 55 -6.39 -5.46 6.47
N PHE A 56 -5.73 -5.37 5.32
CA PHE A 56 -5.51 -4.08 4.66
C PHE A 56 -6.84 -3.44 4.26
N TYR A 57 -7.76 -4.20 3.66
CA TYR A 57 -9.05 -3.70 3.19
C TYR A 57 -9.89 -3.07 4.31
N ASP A 58 -9.89 -3.70 5.49
CA ASP A 58 -10.58 -3.17 6.67
C ASP A 58 -9.86 -1.94 7.25
N TYR A 59 -8.54 -1.84 7.08
CA TYR A 59 -7.73 -0.73 7.58
C TYR A 59 -7.66 0.49 6.64
N ILE A 60 -8.11 0.39 5.38
CA ILE A 60 -8.09 1.50 4.40
C ILE A 60 -8.61 2.84 4.97
N PRO A 61 -9.73 2.89 5.71
CA PRO A 61 -10.21 4.14 6.32
C PRO A 61 -9.17 4.80 7.23
N ILE A 62 -8.50 3.99 8.06
CA ILE A 62 -7.48 4.45 9.01
C ILE A 62 -6.18 4.79 8.27
N PHE A 63 -5.86 4.07 7.20
CA PHE A 63 -4.72 4.37 6.35
C PHE A 63 -4.86 5.75 5.70
N ILE A 64 -6.02 6.06 5.11
CA ILE A 64 -6.28 7.35 4.47
C ILE A 64 -6.28 8.47 5.51
N SER A 65 -6.91 8.29 6.68
CA SER A 65 -6.92 9.33 7.72
C SER A 65 -5.52 9.62 8.29
N ASN A 66 -4.65 8.61 8.35
CA ASN A 66 -3.27 8.76 8.79
C ASN A 66 -2.36 9.40 7.73
N LEU A 67 -2.66 9.20 6.45
CA LEU A 67 -1.97 9.80 5.30
C LEU A 67 -2.61 11.15 4.96
N ARG A 68 -2.15 12.19 5.64
CA ARG A 68 -2.67 13.56 5.44
C ARG A 68 -2.29 14.18 4.08
N ASN A 69 -1.40 13.56 3.31
CA ASN A 69 -0.91 14.08 2.03
C ASN A 69 -1.59 13.35 0.86
N ASP A 70 -2.16 14.11 -0.07
CA ASP A 70 -2.80 13.56 -1.27
C ASP A 70 -1.79 12.83 -2.18
N ASP A 71 -0.57 13.35 -2.29
CA ASP A 71 0.51 12.75 -3.09
C ASP A 71 0.87 11.33 -2.64
N ASP A 72 0.80 11.05 -1.33
CA ASP A 72 1.14 9.74 -0.78
C ASP A 72 0.07 8.69 -1.14
N ILE A 73 -1.19 9.11 -1.17
CA ILE A 73 -2.32 8.28 -1.59
C ILE A 73 -2.25 8.06 -3.11
N CYS A 74 -2.00 9.11 -3.90
CA CYS A 74 -1.78 9.01 -5.35
C CYS A 74 -0.63 8.06 -5.70
N LEU A 75 0.49 8.15 -4.98
CA LEU A 75 1.65 7.27 -5.16
C LEU A 75 1.26 5.82 -4.90
N PHE A 76 0.58 5.55 -3.78
CA PHE A 76 0.11 4.22 -3.45
C PHE A 76 -0.81 3.65 -4.53
N LEU A 77 -1.82 4.40 -4.95
CA LEU A 77 -2.77 4.00 -6.00
C LEU A 77 -2.08 3.74 -7.35
N SER A 78 -1.07 4.53 -7.69
CA SER A 78 -0.32 4.39 -8.94
C SER A 78 0.52 3.12 -8.98
N GLU A 79 1.12 2.73 -7.85
CA GLU A 79 1.96 1.53 -7.73
C GLU A 79 1.17 0.22 -7.66
N ILE A 80 -0.13 0.26 -7.35
CA ILE A 80 -0.95 -0.95 -7.29
C ILE A 80 -1.01 -1.62 -8.67
N ASP A 81 -0.67 -2.90 -8.73
CA ASP A 81 -0.57 -3.67 -9.98
C ASP A 81 -1.18 -5.05 -9.81
N ASN A 82 -2.25 -5.36 -10.56
CA ASN A 82 -3.04 -6.59 -10.47
C ASN A 82 -2.22 -7.88 -10.65
N GLU A 83 -1.14 -7.84 -11.41
CA GLU A 83 -0.38 -9.02 -11.81
C GLU A 83 0.75 -9.36 -10.84
N LYS A 84 1.29 -8.36 -10.14
CA LYS A 84 2.45 -8.54 -9.26
C LYS A 84 2.00 -8.96 -7.88
N ASN A 85 2.38 -10.18 -7.50
CA ASN A 85 2.34 -10.65 -6.12
C ASN A 85 3.72 -10.45 -5.49
N THR A 86 3.87 -9.38 -4.71
CA THR A 86 5.12 -9.03 -4.03
C THR A 86 5.36 -9.84 -2.76
N ARG A 87 4.33 -10.56 -2.26
CA ARG A 87 4.43 -11.43 -1.09
C ARG A 87 5.53 -12.47 -1.28
N ASP A 88 5.51 -13.21 -2.38
CA ASP A 88 6.45 -14.32 -2.61
C ASP A 88 7.89 -13.85 -2.79
N GLU A 89 8.11 -12.64 -3.30
CA GLU A 89 9.44 -12.05 -3.44
C GLU A 89 10.00 -11.65 -2.07
N TYR A 90 9.22 -10.95 -1.25
CA TYR A 90 9.69 -10.44 0.04
C TYR A 90 9.75 -11.49 1.14
N MET A 91 8.85 -12.48 1.10
CA MET A 91 8.86 -13.59 2.07
C MET A 91 10.10 -14.48 1.96
N LYS A 92 10.76 -14.54 0.79
CA LYS A 92 12.04 -15.27 0.63
C LYS A 92 13.16 -14.73 1.54
N TYR A 93 13.11 -13.44 1.87
CA TYR A 93 14.11 -12.78 2.70
C TYR A 93 13.81 -12.89 4.20
N ILE A 94 12.64 -13.40 4.58
CA ILE A 94 12.19 -13.52 5.97
C ILE A 94 12.32 -14.98 6.38
N LEU A 95 13.20 -15.25 7.35
CA LEU A 95 13.53 -16.60 7.82
C LEU A 95 12.33 -17.34 8.47
N LYS A 96 11.27 -16.61 8.83
CA LYS A 96 10.07 -17.16 9.46
C LYS A 96 9.00 -17.43 8.40
N GLN A 97 9.12 -18.56 7.73
CA GLN A 97 8.06 -19.06 6.85
C GLN A 97 6.87 -19.48 7.70
N GLU A 98 5.76 -18.73 7.64
CA GLU A 98 4.47 -19.35 7.91
C GLU A 98 4.22 -20.38 6.81
N LYS A 99 4.32 -21.66 7.19
CA LYS A 99 3.91 -22.76 6.32
C LYS A 99 2.42 -22.59 6.02
N ASN A 100 2.15 -22.30 4.75
CA ASN A 100 0.84 -22.15 4.11
C ASN A 100 0.14 -20.81 4.36
N PRO A 101 0.16 -19.90 3.38
CA PRO A 101 -0.93 -18.99 3.18
C PRO A 101 -1.82 -19.58 2.07
N SER A 102 -2.98 -20.09 2.46
CA SER A 102 -4.10 -20.24 1.52
C SER A 102 -4.54 -18.83 1.11
N THR A 103 -3.82 -18.19 0.18
CA THR A 103 -4.30 -16.96 -0.42
C THR A 103 -5.39 -17.34 -1.40
N ASP A 104 -6.63 -17.10 -0.98
CA ASP A 104 -7.83 -17.11 -1.80
C ASP A 104 -7.74 -15.93 -2.80
N THR A 105 -6.79 -16.02 -3.73
CA THR A 105 -6.45 -14.95 -4.68
C THR A 105 -7.62 -14.64 -5.60
N GLN A 106 -8.46 -15.63 -5.90
CA GLN A 106 -9.63 -15.49 -6.77
C GLN A 106 -10.70 -14.51 -6.26
N GLN A 107 -10.85 -14.33 -4.93
CA GLN A 107 -11.86 -13.43 -4.38
C GLN A 107 -11.51 -11.94 -4.59
N TRP A 108 -10.24 -11.63 -4.85
CA TRP A 108 -9.70 -10.27 -4.83
C TRP A 108 -9.20 -9.78 -6.19
N HIS A 109 -9.66 -10.39 -7.29
CA HIS A 109 -9.36 -9.93 -8.64
C HIS A 109 -10.58 -9.22 -9.26
N PRO A 110 -10.41 -8.04 -9.89
CA PRO A 110 -9.19 -7.22 -9.96
C PRO A 110 -8.92 -6.40 -8.68
N LYS A 111 -7.75 -6.58 -8.05
CA LYS A 111 -7.39 -5.93 -6.77
C LYS A 111 -7.35 -4.41 -6.86
N ALA A 112 -6.85 -3.88 -7.98
CA ALA A 112 -6.81 -2.45 -8.23
C ALA A 112 -8.20 -1.83 -8.19
N ASN A 113 -9.21 -2.47 -8.79
CA ASN A 113 -10.56 -1.92 -8.81
C ASN A 113 -11.20 -1.93 -7.41
N LEU A 114 -11.07 -3.04 -6.67
CA LEU A 114 -11.60 -3.16 -5.31
C LEU A 114 -11.00 -2.11 -4.38
N LEU A 115 -9.68 -1.91 -4.47
CA LEU A 115 -8.99 -0.87 -3.72
C LEU A 115 -9.45 0.52 -4.18
N CYS A 116 -9.46 0.81 -5.48
CA CYS A 116 -9.90 2.11 -5.99
C CYS A 116 -11.33 2.45 -5.57
N GLU A 117 -12.26 1.49 -5.59
CA GLU A 117 -13.64 1.70 -5.15
C GLU A 117 -13.74 1.98 -3.65
N LYS A 118 -13.00 1.22 -2.83
CA LYS A 118 -12.98 1.42 -1.38
C LYS A 118 -12.34 2.76 -0.99
N PHE A 119 -11.22 3.11 -1.62
CA PHE A 119 -10.59 4.43 -1.44
C PHE A 119 -11.55 5.55 -1.86
N ARG A 120 -12.17 5.44 -3.04
CA ARG A 120 -13.11 6.44 -3.54
C ARG A 120 -14.31 6.63 -2.61
N SER A 121 -14.95 5.54 -2.18
CA SER A 121 -16.10 5.62 -1.26
C SER A 121 -15.75 6.32 0.06
N TYR A 122 -14.53 6.13 0.57
CA TYR A 122 -14.05 6.81 1.77
C TYR A 122 -13.66 8.28 1.53
N LEU A 123 -13.01 8.57 0.40
CA LEU A 123 -12.63 9.93 0.03
C LEU A 123 -13.85 10.81 -0.27
N LEU A 124 -14.90 10.25 -0.88
CA LEU A 124 -16.16 10.95 -1.15
C LEU A 124 -17.01 11.17 0.11
N SER A 125 -16.94 10.26 1.09
CA SER A 125 -17.66 10.43 2.37
C SER A 125 -16.98 11.44 3.30
N THR A 126 -15.70 11.72 3.08
CA THR A 126 -14.94 12.71 3.84
C THR A 126 -15.21 14.10 3.25
N THR A 127 -15.71 15.02 4.09
CA THR A 127 -16.15 16.38 3.71
C THR A 127 -15.06 17.29 3.14
N ASN A 128 -13.79 16.86 3.11
CA ASN A 128 -12.65 17.53 2.47
C ASN A 128 -12.45 17.06 1.01
N SER A 129 -13.52 17.07 0.22
CA SER A 129 -13.49 16.59 -1.17
C SER A 129 -12.50 17.36 -2.06
N LEU A 130 -12.22 18.63 -1.73
CA LEU A 130 -11.29 19.49 -2.50
C LEU A 130 -9.81 19.20 -2.21
N GLU A 131 -9.45 18.73 -1.01
CA GLU A 131 -8.04 18.42 -0.67
C GLU A 131 -7.57 17.11 -1.30
N HIS A 132 -8.50 16.21 -1.61
CA HIS A 132 -8.22 14.87 -2.12
C HIS A 132 -8.66 14.64 -3.57
N ILE A 133 -8.86 15.71 -4.34
CA ILE A 133 -9.30 15.61 -5.74
C ILE A 133 -8.32 14.76 -6.55
N ASN A 134 -7.00 14.93 -6.39
CA ASN A 134 -6.05 14.19 -7.22
C ASN A 134 -6.08 12.70 -6.91
N SER A 135 -6.23 12.31 -5.64
CA SER A 135 -6.44 10.91 -5.26
C SER A 135 -7.71 10.35 -5.88
N ILE A 136 -8.82 11.09 -5.83
CA ILE A 136 -10.08 10.68 -6.45
C ILE A 136 -9.91 10.48 -7.96
N LEU A 137 -9.33 11.45 -8.67
CA LEU A 137 -9.03 11.35 -10.11
C LEU A 137 -8.13 10.15 -10.41
N THR A 138 -7.11 9.91 -9.59
CA THR A 138 -6.18 8.77 -9.73
C THR A 138 -6.93 7.44 -9.62
N THR A 139 -7.92 7.32 -8.71
CA THR A 139 -8.74 6.10 -8.64
C THR A 139 -9.54 5.84 -9.91
N TYR A 140 -10.08 6.89 -10.56
CA TYR A 140 -10.83 6.75 -11.81
C TYR A 140 -9.94 6.35 -12.99
N VAL A 141 -8.73 6.92 -13.07
CA VAL A 141 -7.77 6.62 -14.14
C VAL A 141 -7.25 5.19 -14.02
N LYS A 142 -7.00 4.72 -12.79
CA LYS A 142 -6.39 3.41 -12.51
C LYS A 142 -7.36 2.23 -12.58
N GLN A 143 -8.67 2.47 -12.62
CA GLN A 143 -9.67 1.40 -12.81
C GLN A 143 -9.54 0.73 -14.19
N SER A 144 -9.80 -0.57 -14.24
CA SER A 144 -9.87 -1.36 -15.48
C SER A 144 -11.28 -1.92 -15.68
N PRO A 145 -12.07 -1.49 -16.69
CA PRO A 145 -11.78 -0.44 -17.69
C PRO A 145 -11.74 0.96 -17.08
N SER A 146 -10.94 1.85 -17.70
CA SER A 146 -10.74 3.23 -17.23
C SER A 146 -12.03 4.02 -17.36
N ASN A 147 -12.59 4.48 -16.23
CA ASN A 147 -13.81 5.28 -16.21
C ASN A 147 -13.43 6.77 -16.27
N MET A 148 -12.93 7.19 -17.43
CA MET A 148 -12.54 8.58 -17.67
C MET A 148 -13.73 9.54 -17.59
N GLU A 149 -14.92 9.09 -18.00
CA GLU A 149 -16.13 9.91 -18.03
C GLU A 149 -16.62 10.30 -16.63
N GLY A 150 -16.52 9.40 -15.65
CA GLY A 150 -16.81 9.70 -14.25
C GLY A 150 -15.80 10.64 -13.58
N SER A 151 -14.57 10.70 -14.10
CA SER A 151 -13.52 11.61 -13.64
C SER A 151 -13.80 13.07 -14.03
N LEU A 152 -14.34 13.28 -15.24
CA LEU A 152 -14.64 14.60 -15.80
C LEU A 152 -15.70 15.39 -15.02
N VAL A 153 -16.53 14.72 -14.22
CA VAL A 153 -17.55 15.38 -13.37
C VAL A 153 -16.91 16.18 -12.22
N TYR A 154 -15.67 15.87 -11.87
CA TYR A 154 -14.94 16.50 -10.76
C TYR A 154 -13.87 17.51 -11.21
N LEU A 155 -13.75 17.76 -12.52
CA LEU A 155 -12.92 18.82 -13.14
C LEU A 155 -13.79 20.05 -13.46
#